data_AF-A0A2D5QQ93-F1
#
_entry.id   AF-A0A2D5QQ93-F1
#
_cell.length_a   1.000
_cell.length_b   1.000
_cell.length_c   1.000
_cell.angle_alpha   90.00
_cell.angle_beta   90.00
_cell.angle_gamma   90.00
#
_symmetry.space_group_name_H-M   'P 1'
#
loop_
_entity.id
_entity.type
_entity.pdbx_description
1 polymer ?
#
loop_
_entity_poly.entity_id
_entity_poly.type
_entity_poly.pdbx_seq_one_letter_code
_entity_poly.pdbx_strand_id
1 'polypeptide(L)'
;MGFTLLELLLVIAIVGGLTGIAVSTFSQISNTKIRVATNKLAAALRHSFGYAVSHGRFVRMVLDLEGNRYWVESSDRPIFLARKKREENIDPNALTEEEKEAIEEAKEEGRPVKERPRFAKDNVISEVKLDKSLSLRSVFTANQDEVFTSGKAYIHFFPNGFAEPAMVAIGQGESIDDGGAYTLILSPLTGKVKREVGIVDPDRYFGEPEKFEEEGR
;
A
#
# COMPACT_ATOMS: atom_id res chain seq x y z
N MET A 1 -9.41 19.49 56.83
CA MET A 1 -9.31 20.83 56.25
C MET A 1 -9.86 20.72 54.84
N GLY A 2 -11.05 21.27 54.60
CA GLY A 2 -11.74 21.12 53.33
C GLY A 2 -11.10 22.00 52.27
N PHE A 3 -10.85 21.45 51.08
CA PHE A 3 -10.40 22.24 49.93
C PHE A 3 -11.45 23.31 49.62
N THR A 4 -10.99 24.55 49.44
CA THR A 4 -11.90 25.64 49.11
C THR A 4 -12.42 25.45 47.68
N LEU A 5 -13.65 25.90 47.40
CA LEU A 5 -14.23 25.83 46.05
C LEU A 5 -13.34 26.53 45.00
N LEU A 6 -12.63 27.59 45.41
CA LEU A 6 -11.68 28.32 44.56
C LEU A 6 -10.49 27.44 44.13
N GLU A 7 -9.98 26.64 45.05
CA GLU A 7 -8.82 25.77 44.83
C GLU A 7 -9.17 24.62 43.87
N LEU A 8 -10.36 24.03 44.03
CA LEU A 8 -10.86 23.01 43.11
C LEU A 8 -11.05 23.58 41.69
N LEU A 9 -11.57 24.80 41.55
CA LEU A 9 -11.73 25.46 40.25
C LEU A 9 -10.39 25.77 39.58
N LEU A 10 -9.39 26.23 40.35
CA LEU A 10 -8.04 26.47 39.83
C LEU A 10 -7.39 25.18 39.33
N VAL A 11 -7.52 24.08 40.07
CA VAL A 11 -6.97 22.78 39.69
C VAL A 11 -7.62 22.29 38.40
N ILE A 12 -8.94 22.38 38.26
CA ILE A 12 -9.64 21.97 37.03
C ILE A 12 -9.27 22.88 35.86
N ALA A 13 -9.07 24.19 36.08
CA ALA A 13 -8.63 25.11 35.03
C ALA A 13 -7.20 24.82 34.55
N ILE A 14 -6.27 24.50 35.46
CA ILE A 14 -4.90 24.14 35.12
C ILE A 14 -4.86 22.78 34.42
N VAL A 15 -5.54 21.78 34.96
CA VAL A 15 -5.61 20.45 34.33
C VAL A 15 -6.28 20.53 32.97
N GLY A 16 -7.42 21.21 32.85
CA GLY A 16 -8.11 21.43 31.58
C GLY A 16 -7.27 22.19 30.55
N GLY A 17 -6.56 23.24 30.98
CA GLY A 17 -5.65 24.00 30.13
C GLY A 17 -4.45 23.18 29.63
N LEU A 18 -3.80 22.41 30.53
CA LEU A 18 -2.69 21.53 30.17
C LEU A 18 -3.14 20.40 29.24
N THR A 19 -4.33 19.83 29.48
CA THR A 19 -4.88 18.75 28.64
C THR A 19 -5.26 19.29 27.26
N GLY A 20 -5.83 20.50 27.17
CA GLY A 20 -6.19 21.14 25.90
C GLY A 20 -4.96 21.45 25.01
N ILE A 21 -3.86 21.90 25.62
CA ILE A 21 -2.61 22.19 24.90
C ILE A 21 -1.92 20.90 24.40
N ALA A 22 -1.99 19.82 25.18
CA ALA A 22 -1.44 18.52 24.80
C ALA A 22 -2.11 17.94 23.55
N VAL A 23 -3.44 18.08 23.42
CA VAL A 23 -4.18 17.61 22.24
C VAL A 23 -3.85 18.43 20.99
N SER A 24 -3.70 19.75 21.12
CA SER A 24 -3.44 20.64 19.97
C SER A 24 -2.05 20.41 19.34
N THR A 25 -1.01 20.22 20.15
CA THR A 25 0.37 20.04 19.68
C THR A 25 0.62 18.68 19.01
N PHE A 26 -0.15 17.65 19.37
CA PHE A 26 -0.06 16.33 18.76
C PHE A 26 -0.54 16.32 17.29
N SER A 27 -1.51 17.17 16.95
CA SER A 27 -2.06 17.28 15.59
C SER A 27 -1.08 17.90 14.57
N GLN A 28 -0.11 18.71 15.00
CA GLN A 28 0.83 19.39 14.10
C GLN A 28 2.10 18.56 13.78
N ILE A 29 2.65 17.84 14.77
CA ILE A 29 3.82 16.95 14.57
C ILE A 29 3.44 15.72 13.72
N SER A 30 2.18 15.29 13.85
CA SER A 30 1.50 14.24 13.08
C SER A 30 1.65 14.41 11.55
N ASN A 31 1.42 15.61 11.00
CA ASN A 31 1.43 15.84 9.55
C ASN A 31 2.78 15.62 8.84
N THR A 32 3.90 15.67 9.55
CA THR A 32 5.23 15.47 8.93
C THR A 32 5.52 14.00 8.68
N LYS A 33 5.15 13.12 9.62
CA LYS A 33 5.40 11.67 9.49
C LYS A 33 4.64 11.07 8.32
N ILE A 34 3.34 11.39 8.22
CA ILE A 34 2.53 10.92 7.09
C ILE A 34 3.11 11.43 5.77
N ARG A 35 3.48 12.71 5.66
CA ARG A 35 4.10 13.26 4.44
C ARG A 35 5.39 12.52 4.05
N VAL A 36 6.24 12.20 5.01
CA VAL A 36 7.47 11.41 4.77
C VAL A 36 7.12 10.00 4.29
N ALA A 37 6.16 9.32 4.95
CA ALA A 37 5.73 7.98 4.56
C ALA A 37 5.10 7.95 3.17
N THR A 38 4.21 8.91 2.86
CA THR A 38 3.62 9.14 1.54
C THR A 38 4.70 9.36 0.48
N ASN A 39 5.72 10.16 0.76
CA ASN A 39 6.83 10.39 -0.16
C ASN A 39 7.66 9.13 -0.40
N LYS A 40 7.95 8.37 0.66
CA LYS A 40 8.67 7.09 0.55
C LYS A 40 7.90 6.08 -0.27
N LEU A 41 6.60 5.94 -0.04
CA LEU A 41 5.76 5.03 -0.80
C LEU A 41 5.62 5.47 -2.27
N ALA A 42 5.47 6.76 -2.54
CA ALA A 42 5.48 7.28 -3.91
C ALA A 42 6.80 7.03 -4.63
N ALA A 43 7.93 7.24 -3.94
CA ALA A 43 9.26 6.92 -4.46
C ALA A 43 9.42 5.42 -4.70
N ALA A 44 8.88 4.58 -3.81
CA ALA A 44 8.89 3.13 -3.95
C ALA A 44 8.12 2.67 -5.19
N LEU A 45 6.89 3.17 -5.39
CA LEU A 45 6.08 2.86 -6.58
C LEU A 45 6.82 3.23 -7.87
N ARG A 46 7.38 4.45 -7.93
CA ARG A 46 8.14 4.92 -9.10
C ARG A 46 9.43 4.12 -9.31
N HIS A 47 10.11 3.76 -8.24
CA HIS A 47 11.33 2.95 -8.31
C HIS A 47 11.03 1.54 -8.83
N SER A 48 9.96 0.89 -8.36
CA SER A 48 9.50 -0.40 -8.87
C SER A 48 9.21 -0.36 -10.37
N PHE A 49 8.54 0.69 -10.85
CA PHE A 49 8.31 0.91 -12.27
C PHE A 49 9.63 1.03 -13.05
N GLY A 50 10.51 1.93 -12.59
CA GLY A 50 11.81 2.15 -13.23
C GLY A 50 12.67 0.88 -13.25
N TYR A 51 12.66 0.10 -12.18
CA TYR A 51 13.38 -1.17 -12.07
C TYR A 51 12.83 -2.19 -13.08
N ALA A 52 11.51 -2.35 -13.17
CA ALA A 52 10.87 -3.26 -14.13
C ALA A 52 11.31 -2.98 -15.56
N VAL A 53 11.28 -1.70 -15.98
CA VAL A 53 11.67 -1.27 -17.31
C VAL A 53 13.17 -1.42 -17.55
N SER A 54 14.00 -0.92 -16.64
CA SER A 54 15.45 -0.89 -16.82
C SER A 54 16.11 -2.27 -16.76
N HIS A 55 15.55 -3.19 -15.98
CA HIS A 55 16.12 -4.54 -15.79
C HIS A 55 15.36 -5.61 -16.57
N GLY A 56 14.30 -5.25 -17.29
CA GLY A 56 13.46 -6.20 -18.03
C GLY A 56 12.79 -7.23 -17.13
N ARG A 57 12.43 -6.86 -15.90
CA ARG A 57 11.89 -7.77 -14.87
C ARG A 57 10.40 -7.55 -14.66
N PHE A 58 9.67 -8.63 -14.36
CA PHE A 58 8.32 -8.53 -13.83
C PHE A 58 8.44 -8.19 -12.35
N VAL A 59 7.83 -7.09 -11.93
CA VAL A 59 7.93 -6.60 -10.55
C VAL A 59 6.54 -6.52 -9.96
N ARG A 60 6.41 -6.90 -8.69
CA ARG A 60 5.19 -6.62 -7.91
C ARG A 60 5.53 -5.91 -6.62
N MET A 61 4.76 -4.88 -6.30
CA MET A 61 4.74 -4.32 -4.95
C MET A 61 3.67 -5.05 -4.15
N VAL A 62 4.06 -5.55 -2.98
CA VAL A 62 3.16 -6.17 -2.01
C VAL A 62 2.81 -5.14 -0.95
N LEU A 63 1.53 -4.92 -0.72
CA LEU A 63 0.96 -4.04 0.29
C LEU A 63 0.21 -4.91 1.29
N ASP A 64 0.75 -5.10 2.48
CA ASP A 64 0.12 -5.86 3.56
C ASP A 64 -0.55 -4.88 4.52
N LEU A 65 -1.88 -4.73 4.37
CA LEU A 65 -2.68 -3.75 5.10
C LEU A 65 -2.80 -4.14 6.58
N GLU A 66 -2.98 -5.44 6.86
CA GLU A 66 -3.02 -5.99 8.22
C GLU A 66 -1.66 -5.88 8.92
N GLY A 67 -0.62 -6.19 8.17
CA GLY A 67 0.76 -6.13 8.57
C GLY A 67 1.36 -4.73 8.67
N ASN A 68 0.63 -3.73 8.15
CA ASN A 68 1.02 -2.35 8.00
C ASN A 68 2.44 -2.15 7.41
N ARG A 69 2.72 -2.87 6.32
CA ARG A 69 4.05 -2.91 5.68
C ARG A 69 3.94 -3.14 4.18
N TYR A 70 5.01 -2.79 3.46
CA TYR A 70 5.11 -3.04 2.04
C TYR A 70 6.52 -3.44 1.63
N TRP A 71 6.64 -4.17 0.53
CA TRP A 71 7.92 -4.56 -0.07
C TRP A 71 7.77 -4.80 -1.56
N VAL A 72 8.88 -5.07 -2.24
CA VAL A 72 8.90 -5.35 -3.67
C VAL A 72 9.55 -6.70 -3.94
N GLU A 73 8.97 -7.42 -4.88
CA GLU A 73 9.47 -8.71 -5.37
C GLU A 73 9.59 -8.66 -6.89
N SER A 74 10.51 -9.45 -7.44
CA SER A 74 10.78 -9.51 -8.87
C SER A 74 10.79 -10.95 -9.39
N SER A 75 10.55 -11.11 -10.68
CA SER A 75 10.60 -12.37 -11.42
C SER A 75 11.20 -12.11 -12.80
N ASP A 76 11.93 -13.09 -13.32
CA ASP A 76 12.42 -13.11 -14.71
C ASP A 76 11.33 -13.51 -15.72
N ARG A 77 10.24 -14.12 -15.23
CA ARG A 77 9.12 -14.61 -16.04
C ARG A 77 7.79 -13.98 -15.61
N PRO A 78 6.83 -13.82 -16.54
CA PRO A 78 5.50 -13.35 -16.18
C PRO A 78 4.80 -14.39 -15.32
N ILE A 79 4.18 -13.93 -14.23
CA ILE A 79 3.31 -14.74 -13.39
C ILE A 79 1.92 -14.12 -13.49
N PHE A 80 1.08 -14.71 -14.34
CA PHE A 80 -0.31 -14.29 -14.48
C PHE A 80 -1.19 -15.12 -13.56
N LEU A 81 -2.03 -14.45 -12.78
CA LEU A 81 -3.09 -15.11 -12.03
C LEU A 81 -4.38 -15.12 -12.82
N ALA A 82 -5.13 -16.21 -12.70
CA ALA A 82 -6.55 -16.18 -12.99
C ALA A 82 -7.24 -15.13 -12.09
N ARG A 83 -8.08 -14.27 -12.69
CA ARG A 83 -8.85 -13.19 -12.01
C ARG A 83 -9.53 -13.67 -10.72
N LYS A 84 -10.13 -14.86 -10.76
CA LYS A 84 -10.83 -15.49 -9.62
C LYS A 84 -9.97 -15.72 -8.38
N LYS A 85 -8.68 -16.07 -8.53
CA LYS A 85 -7.76 -16.26 -7.40
C LYS A 85 -7.27 -14.93 -6.78
N ARG A 86 -7.37 -13.81 -7.53
CA ARG A 86 -7.05 -12.46 -7.04
C ARG A 86 -8.17 -11.85 -6.21
N GLU A 87 -9.42 -12.15 -6.55
CA GLU A 87 -10.61 -11.70 -5.80
C GLU A 87 -10.63 -12.34 -4.39
N GLU A 88 -10.12 -13.57 -4.25
CA GLU A 88 -10.03 -14.30 -2.98
C GLU A 88 -8.83 -13.90 -2.08
N ASN A 89 -8.11 -12.81 -2.37
CA ASN A 89 -6.91 -12.37 -1.61
C ASN A 89 -5.76 -13.41 -1.56
N ILE A 90 -5.76 -14.42 -2.45
CA ILE A 90 -4.76 -15.50 -2.42
C ILE A 90 -3.44 -14.98 -3.02
N ASP A 91 -2.35 -15.04 -2.25
CA ASP A 91 -1.02 -14.66 -2.74
C ASP A 91 -0.64 -15.56 -3.95
N PRO A 92 -0.21 -14.97 -5.07
CA PRO A 92 0.24 -15.73 -6.26
C PRO A 92 1.42 -16.65 -6.02
N ASN A 93 2.22 -16.36 -4.99
CA ASN A 93 3.29 -17.22 -4.52
C ASN A 93 2.83 -18.24 -3.47
N ALA A 94 1.59 -18.16 -2.96
CA ALA A 94 1.07 -19.15 -2.02
C ALA A 94 0.90 -20.48 -2.74
N LEU A 95 1.60 -21.49 -2.24
CA LEU A 95 1.42 -22.87 -2.66
C LEU A 95 0.07 -23.36 -2.17
N THR A 96 -0.67 -24.07 -3.01
CA THR A 96 -1.79 -24.88 -2.52
C THR A 96 -1.24 -25.96 -1.58
N GLU A 97 -2.05 -26.45 -0.64
CA GLU A 97 -1.60 -27.53 0.25
C GLU A 97 -1.15 -28.76 -0.55
N GLU A 98 -1.88 -29.12 -1.61
CA GLU A 98 -1.49 -30.17 -2.58
C GLU A 98 -0.11 -29.94 -3.21
N GLU A 99 0.23 -28.69 -3.51
CA GLU A 99 1.53 -28.34 -4.09
C GLU A 99 2.65 -28.36 -3.04
N LYS A 100 2.35 -28.07 -1.77
CA LYS A 100 3.31 -28.22 -0.67
C LYS A 100 3.62 -29.69 -0.44
N GLU A 101 2.59 -30.52 -0.35
CA GLU A 101 2.70 -31.98 -0.18
C GLU A 101 3.50 -32.60 -1.33
N ALA A 102 3.20 -32.26 -2.59
CA ALA A 102 3.93 -32.78 -3.75
C ALA A 102 5.41 -32.33 -3.79
N ILE A 103 5.73 -31.13 -3.28
CA ILE A 103 7.12 -30.66 -3.17
C ILE A 103 7.86 -31.41 -2.05
N GLU A 104 7.18 -31.69 -0.94
CA GLU A 104 7.73 -32.44 0.19
C GLU A 104 8.00 -33.89 -0.20
N GLU A 105 7.02 -34.57 -0.83
CA GLU A 105 7.16 -35.92 -1.39
C GLU A 105 8.32 -36.01 -2.40
N ALA A 106 8.41 -35.04 -3.33
CA ALA A 106 9.51 -35.01 -4.30
C ALA A 106 10.88 -34.84 -3.62
N LYS A 107 10.96 -34.07 -2.53
CA LYS A 107 12.20 -33.92 -1.74
C LYS A 107 12.56 -35.20 -1.00
N GLU A 108 11.59 -35.88 -0.40
CA GLU A 108 11.80 -37.15 0.32
C GLU A 108 12.27 -38.25 -0.63
N GLU A 109 11.72 -38.30 -1.84
CA GLU A 109 12.08 -39.29 -2.86
C GLU A 109 13.32 -38.91 -3.70
N GLY A 110 13.93 -37.74 -3.44
CA GLY A 110 15.07 -37.25 -4.22
C GLY A 110 14.73 -36.94 -5.68
N ARG A 111 13.44 -36.76 -6.01
CA ARG A 111 12.99 -36.35 -7.34
C ARG A 111 13.26 -34.85 -7.54
N PRO A 112 13.63 -34.41 -8.76
CA PRO A 112 13.80 -32.99 -9.03
C PRO A 112 12.46 -32.26 -8.90
N VAL A 113 12.39 -31.28 -7.98
CA VAL A 113 11.24 -30.41 -7.84
C VAL A 113 11.16 -29.49 -9.05
N LYS A 114 10.06 -29.55 -9.80
CA LYS A 114 9.84 -28.67 -10.94
C LYS A 114 9.73 -27.22 -10.46
N GLU A 115 10.76 -26.41 -10.73
CA GLU A 115 10.76 -24.99 -10.36
C GLU A 115 9.66 -24.24 -11.13
N ARG A 116 8.75 -23.62 -10.38
CA ARG A 116 7.75 -22.70 -10.93
C ARG A 116 8.32 -21.29 -10.94
N PRO A 117 7.92 -20.46 -11.92
CA PRO A 117 8.11 -19.02 -11.82
C PRO A 117 7.52 -18.51 -10.50
N ARG A 118 8.32 -17.83 -9.69
CA ARG A 118 7.88 -17.20 -8.43
C ARG A 118 8.49 -15.83 -8.34
N PHE A 119 7.77 -14.89 -7.74
CA PHE A 119 8.36 -13.62 -7.36
C PHE A 119 9.31 -13.86 -6.18
N ALA A 120 10.58 -13.54 -6.34
CA ALA A 120 11.57 -13.61 -5.26
C ALA A 120 11.81 -12.21 -4.69
N LYS A 121 12.18 -12.13 -3.40
CA LYS A 121 12.66 -10.88 -2.79
C LYS A 121 14.02 -10.54 -3.40
N ASP A 122 14.01 -9.78 -4.48
CA ASP A 122 15.19 -9.38 -5.25
C ASP A 122 15.83 -8.08 -4.72
N ASN A 123 15.60 -7.76 -3.43
CA ASN A 123 16.08 -6.55 -2.73
C ASN A 123 15.80 -5.19 -3.42
N VAL A 124 14.95 -5.14 -4.47
CA VAL A 124 14.56 -3.91 -5.19
C VAL A 124 14.12 -2.83 -4.20
N ILE A 125 13.26 -3.23 -3.26
CA ILE A 125 12.92 -2.46 -2.07
C ILE A 125 12.74 -3.49 -0.95
N SER A 126 13.61 -3.41 0.06
CA SER A 126 13.48 -4.19 1.28
C SER A 126 12.19 -3.84 2.02
N GLU A 127 11.75 -4.74 2.90
CA GLU A 127 10.50 -4.56 3.64
C GLU A 127 10.48 -3.27 4.46
N VAL A 128 9.48 -2.43 4.22
CA VAL A 128 9.25 -1.17 4.92
C VAL A 128 8.00 -1.32 5.78
N LYS A 129 8.18 -1.27 7.10
CA LYS A 129 7.09 -1.18 8.07
C LYS A 129 6.72 0.28 8.31
N LEU A 130 5.44 0.59 8.26
CA LEU A 130 4.97 1.95 8.57
C LEU A 130 5.07 2.23 10.08
N ASP A 131 5.22 3.52 10.44
CA ASP A 131 5.12 3.96 11.83
C ASP A 131 3.74 3.55 12.38
N LYS A 132 3.67 3.20 13.68
CA LYS A 132 2.43 2.76 14.33
C LYS A 132 1.32 3.81 14.29
N SER A 133 1.66 5.08 14.15
CA SER A 133 0.66 6.15 14.02
C SER A 133 0.05 6.23 12.61
N LEU A 134 0.57 5.48 11.64
CA LEU A 134 0.15 5.48 10.25
C LEU A 134 -0.42 4.13 9.86
N SER A 135 -1.32 4.10 8.89
CA SER A 135 -1.88 2.88 8.34
C SER A 135 -2.07 2.96 6.83
N LEU A 136 -1.87 1.83 6.14
CA LEU A 136 -2.39 1.64 4.78
C LEU A 136 -3.92 1.54 4.91
N ARG A 137 -4.64 2.54 4.41
CA ARG A 137 -6.09 2.67 4.57
C ARG A 137 -6.85 1.92 3.51
N SER A 138 -6.41 2.05 2.26
CA SER A 138 -7.02 1.36 1.15
C SER A 138 -6.06 1.17 -0.01
N VAL A 139 -6.30 0.13 -0.79
CA VAL A 139 -5.65 -0.11 -2.07
C VAL A 139 -6.71 -0.44 -3.10
N PHE A 140 -6.68 0.25 -4.23
CA PHE A 140 -7.52 -0.05 -5.39
C PHE A 140 -6.63 -0.35 -6.59
N THR A 141 -6.97 -1.37 -7.37
CA THR A 141 -6.26 -1.74 -8.60
C THR A 141 -7.26 -2.02 -9.72
N ALA A 142 -6.93 -1.67 -10.96
CA ALA A 142 -7.88 -1.77 -12.08
C ALA A 142 -8.33 -3.20 -12.44
N ASN A 143 -7.64 -4.24 -11.94
CA ASN A 143 -8.05 -5.63 -12.16
C ASN A 143 -8.94 -6.19 -11.04
N GLN A 144 -9.44 -5.36 -10.13
CA GLN A 144 -10.29 -5.77 -9.01
C GLN A 144 -11.46 -4.79 -8.84
N ASP A 145 -12.67 -5.35 -8.73
CA ASP A 145 -13.91 -4.56 -8.69
C ASP A 145 -14.15 -3.89 -7.31
N GLU A 146 -13.41 -4.30 -6.25
CA GLU A 146 -13.55 -3.81 -4.87
C GLU A 146 -12.27 -3.16 -4.33
N VAL A 147 -12.44 -2.20 -3.42
CA VAL A 147 -11.36 -1.51 -2.70
C VAL A 147 -10.89 -2.36 -1.52
N PHE A 148 -9.60 -2.68 -1.49
CA PHE A 148 -9.01 -3.50 -0.42
C PHE A 148 -8.76 -2.63 0.79
N THR A 149 -9.35 -2.98 1.93
CA THR A 149 -9.14 -2.34 3.24
C THR A 149 -8.49 -3.27 4.27
N SER A 150 -8.31 -4.54 3.92
CA SER A 150 -7.61 -5.57 4.70
C SER A 150 -6.86 -6.54 3.78
N GLY A 151 -6.13 -7.49 4.37
CA GLY A 151 -5.36 -8.49 3.63
C GLY A 151 -4.16 -7.91 2.88
N LYS A 152 -3.85 -8.52 1.73
CA LYS A 152 -2.69 -8.15 0.91
C LYS A 152 -3.14 -7.75 -0.49
N ALA A 153 -2.72 -6.56 -0.91
CA ALA A 153 -2.89 -6.08 -2.27
C ALA A 153 -1.56 -6.15 -3.04
N TYR A 154 -1.66 -6.29 -4.37
CA TYR A 154 -0.51 -6.42 -5.25
C TYR A 154 -0.63 -5.44 -6.40
N ILE A 155 0.42 -4.65 -6.64
CA ILE A 155 0.50 -3.75 -7.80
C ILE A 155 1.60 -4.27 -8.73
N HIS A 156 1.26 -4.56 -9.97
CA HIS A 156 2.21 -5.12 -10.94
C HIS A 156 2.84 -4.06 -11.84
N PHE A 157 4.13 -4.22 -12.11
CA PHE A 157 4.92 -3.42 -13.04
C PHE A 157 5.59 -4.35 -14.04
N PHE A 158 5.48 -4.01 -15.32
CA PHE A 158 5.86 -4.87 -16.42
C PHE A 158 7.08 -4.33 -17.17
N PRO A 159 7.95 -5.20 -17.73
CA PRO A 159 9.13 -4.82 -18.50
C PRO A 159 8.85 -3.86 -19.67
N ASN A 160 7.65 -3.92 -20.22
CA ASN A 160 7.23 -3.13 -21.37
C ASN A 160 6.86 -1.67 -21.04
N GLY A 161 7.03 -1.23 -19.78
CA GLY A 161 6.67 0.13 -19.36
C GLY A 161 5.20 0.31 -19.02
N PHE A 162 4.45 -0.78 -18.84
CA PHE A 162 3.12 -0.74 -18.25
C PHE A 162 3.18 -1.00 -16.74
N ALA A 163 2.40 -0.24 -15.98
CA ALA A 163 2.08 -0.51 -14.58
C ALA A 163 0.58 -0.70 -14.45
N GLU A 164 0.16 -1.56 -13.55
CA GLU A 164 -1.23 -1.68 -13.16
C GLU A 164 -1.72 -0.33 -12.57
N PRO A 165 -2.80 0.26 -13.10
CA PRO A 165 -3.39 1.45 -12.50
C PRO A 165 -3.78 1.14 -11.06
N ALA A 166 -3.30 1.97 -10.14
CA ALA A 166 -3.53 1.74 -8.72
C ALA A 166 -3.69 3.05 -7.94
N MET A 167 -4.57 3.01 -6.94
CA MET A 167 -4.65 4.01 -5.87
C MET A 167 -4.23 3.38 -4.55
N VAL A 168 -3.41 4.07 -3.77
CA VAL A 168 -3.02 3.63 -2.43
C VAL A 168 -3.22 4.77 -1.44
N ALA A 169 -4.13 4.60 -0.49
CA ALA A 169 -4.36 5.57 0.57
C ALA A 169 -3.53 5.22 1.82
N ILE A 170 -2.81 6.22 2.34
CA ILE A 170 -2.13 6.17 3.64
C ILE A 170 -2.74 7.23 4.55
N GLY A 171 -3.02 6.87 5.79
CA GLY A 171 -3.65 7.77 6.75
C GLY A 171 -2.98 7.71 8.11
N GLN A 172 -3.31 8.68 8.95
CA GLN A 172 -2.89 8.73 10.35
C GLN A 172 -4.11 8.59 11.27
N GLY A 173 -3.92 8.02 12.46
CA GLY A 173 -5.01 7.78 13.42
C GLY A 173 -5.83 6.53 13.11
N GLU A 174 -6.92 6.32 13.84
CA GLU A 174 -7.77 5.14 13.69
C GLU A 174 -8.96 5.37 12.75
N SER A 175 -9.58 6.55 12.78
CA SER A 175 -10.69 6.88 11.88
C SER A 175 -10.21 7.51 10.56
N ILE A 176 -11.04 7.44 9.53
CA ILE A 176 -10.84 8.12 8.25
C ILE A 176 -10.98 9.65 8.40
N ASP A 177 -11.68 10.09 9.46
CA ASP A 177 -12.16 11.46 9.64
C ASP A 177 -11.28 12.29 10.60
N ASP A 178 -10.53 11.64 11.51
CA ASP A 178 -9.81 12.32 12.60
C ASP A 178 -8.30 12.55 12.30
N GLY A 179 -7.80 12.09 11.15
CA GLY A 179 -6.40 12.23 10.78
C GLY A 179 -6.22 12.41 9.28
N GLY A 180 -5.31 13.31 8.89
CA GLY A 180 -5.02 13.54 7.47
C GLY A 180 -4.68 12.24 6.75
N ALA A 181 -5.20 12.09 5.53
CA ALA A 181 -4.86 11.00 4.62
C ALA A 181 -4.26 11.56 3.33
N TYR A 182 -3.50 10.73 2.63
CA TYR A 182 -3.08 11.00 1.26
C TYR A 182 -3.39 9.78 0.41
N THR A 183 -3.89 10.03 -0.80
CA THR A 183 -4.02 9.02 -1.84
C THR A 183 -2.92 9.17 -2.88
N LEU A 184 -2.18 8.09 -3.12
CA LEU A 184 -1.19 7.97 -4.19
C LEU A 184 -1.85 7.36 -5.42
N ILE A 185 -1.82 8.06 -6.55
CA ILE A 185 -2.40 7.60 -7.80
C ILE A 185 -1.28 7.31 -8.79
N LEU A 186 -1.14 6.04 -9.20
CA LEU A 186 -0.11 5.56 -10.11
C LEU A 186 -0.56 5.65 -11.57
N SER A 187 0.19 6.39 -12.39
CA SER A 187 -0.02 6.48 -13.84
C SER A 187 0.57 5.26 -14.57
N PRO A 188 -0.25 4.48 -15.30
CA PRO A 188 0.16 3.19 -15.89
C PRO A 188 1.37 3.24 -16.82
N LEU A 189 1.44 4.25 -17.70
CA LEU A 189 2.43 4.28 -18.78
C LEU A 189 3.71 5.04 -18.42
N THR A 190 3.69 5.81 -17.32
CA THR A 190 4.81 6.70 -16.98
C THR A 190 5.42 6.38 -15.62
N GLY A 191 4.75 5.58 -14.80
CA GLY A 191 5.14 5.34 -13.41
C GLY A 191 5.13 6.61 -12.55
N LYS A 192 4.56 7.73 -13.04
CA LYS A 192 4.36 8.94 -12.25
C LYS A 192 3.34 8.65 -11.16
N VAL A 193 3.56 9.25 -9.99
CA VAL A 193 2.66 9.13 -8.84
C VAL A 193 2.11 10.52 -8.51
N LYS A 194 0.81 10.71 -8.72
CA LYS A 194 0.09 11.91 -8.26
C LYS A 194 -0.29 11.71 -6.79
N ARG A 195 -0.30 12.80 -6.02
CA ARG A 195 -0.68 12.79 -4.61
C ARG A 195 -1.89 13.68 -4.42
N GLU A 196 -2.94 13.12 -3.86
CA GLU A 196 -4.14 13.85 -3.46
C GLU A 196 -4.26 13.84 -1.94
N VAL A 197 -4.79 14.92 -1.38
CA VAL A 197 -5.11 15.00 0.04
C VAL A 197 -6.46 14.33 0.27
N GLY A 198 -6.56 13.52 1.31
CA GLY A 198 -7.75 12.72 1.62
C GLY A 198 -7.74 11.35 0.97
N ILE A 199 -8.79 10.57 1.27
CA ILE A 199 -9.08 9.31 0.59
C ILE A 199 -9.89 9.65 -0.66
N VAL A 200 -9.38 9.27 -1.83
CA VAL A 200 -10.07 9.44 -3.11
C VAL A 200 -10.79 8.15 -3.46
N ASP A 201 -12.07 8.27 -3.79
CA ASP A 201 -12.88 7.16 -4.30
C ASP A 201 -12.50 6.89 -5.77
N PRO A 202 -12.19 5.64 -6.17
CA PRO A 202 -11.96 5.32 -7.56
C PRO A 202 -13.22 5.57 -8.41
N ASP A 203 -13.14 6.53 -9.32
CA ASP A 203 -14.19 6.69 -10.33
C ASP A 203 -14.25 5.45 -11.24
N ARG A 204 -15.43 5.22 -11.85
CA ARG A 204 -15.76 4.07 -12.70
C ARG A 204 -14.83 3.91 -13.90
N TYR A 205 -14.10 4.96 -14.28
CA TYR A 205 -13.16 5.00 -15.41
C TYR A 205 -11.68 4.93 -14.97
N PHE A 206 -11.39 4.68 -13.69
CA PHE A 206 -10.02 4.69 -13.20
C PHE A 206 -9.15 3.63 -13.89
N GLY A 207 -8.07 4.09 -14.54
CA GLY A 207 -7.16 3.23 -15.28
C GLY A 207 -7.47 3.09 -16.76
N GLU A 208 -8.59 3.65 -17.24
CA GLU A 208 -8.81 3.85 -18.67
C GLU A 208 -7.90 4.98 -19.19
N PRO A 209 -7.40 4.88 -20.44
CA PRO A 209 -6.69 6.00 -21.06
C PRO A 209 -7.61 7.22 -21.13
N GLU A 210 -7.11 8.40 -20.73
CA GLU A 210 -7.83 9.66 -20.92
C GLU A 210 -8.22 9.77 -22.40
N LYS A 211 -9.52 9.87 -22.68
CA LYS A 211 -9.99 10.17 -24.03
C LYS A 211 -9.57 11.61 -24.31
N PHE A 212 -8.56 11.78 -25.14
CA PHE A 212 -8.26 13.09 -25.72
C PHE A 212 -9.50 13.50 -26.51
N GLU A 213 -10.24 14.49 -26.00
CA GLU A 213 -11.19 15.20 -26.84
C GLU A 213 -10.36 15.85 -27.95
N GLU A 214 -10.52 15.36 -29.18
CA GLU A 214 -10.02 16.06 -30.35
C GLU A 214 -10.75 17.41 -30.36
N GLU A 215 -10.06 18.46 -29.90
CA GLU A 215 -10.48 19.84 -30.16
C GLU A 215 -10.61 19.98 -31.68
N GLY A 216 -11.85 19.98 -32.13
CA GLY A 216 -12.22 20.10 -33.53
C GLY A 216 -11.55 21.32 -34.14
N ARG A 217 -10.82 21.08 -35.23
CA ARG A 217 -10.37 22.11 -36.16
C ARG A 217 -11.53 22.69 -36.95
#